data_AF-A0A382UB25-F1
#
_entry.id   AF-A0A382UB25-F1
#
_cell.length_a   1.000
_cell.length_b   1.000
_cell.length_c   1.000
_cell.angle_alpha   90.00
_cell.angle_beta   90.00
_cell.angle_gamma   90.00
#
_symmetry.space_group_name_H-M   'P 1'
#
loop_
_entity.id
_entity.type
_entity.pdbx_description
1 polymer ?
#
loop_
_entity_poly.entity_id
_entity_poly.type
_entity_poly.pdbx_seq_one_letter_code
_entity_poly.pdbx_strand_id
1 'polypeptide(L)'
;MKIGETKIIHQREQGSMSGGGWDEFLALEKLNDREFLLYVKMWDYLGEVGDFDFKEDECGDIIIPDEINGKYISCVEDGMVMGGELVRRNDDQGEVKFTQPHQNEVTEWLKATSWYSDDVVKSLNEECNPT
;
A
#
# COMPACT_ATOMS: atom_id res chain seq x y z
N MET A 1 11.45 13.97 8.55
CA MET A 1 11.89 13.27 7.33
C MET A 1 12.98 14.05 6.59
N LYS A 2 13.91 13.35 5.94
CA LYS A 2 14.93 13.88 5.01
C LYS A 2 14.34 13.98 3.60
N ILE A 3 14.91 14.83 2.74
CA ILE A 3 14.51 14.90 1.33
C ILE A 3 14.76 13.53 0.66
N GLY A 4 13.77 13.02 -0.05
CA GLY A 4 13.75 11.70 -0.69
C GLY A 4 13.43 10.54 0.25
N GLU A 5 13.17 10.79 1.54
CA GLU A 5 12.73 9.75 2.47
C GLU A 5 11.24 9.46 2.26
N THR A 6 10.89 8.17 2.19
CA THR A 6 9.51 7.67 2.23
C THR A 6 9.26 6.98 3.57
N LYS A 7 8.12 7.26 4.19
CA LYS A 7 7.66 6.61 5.41
C LYS A 7 6.25 6.05 5.21
N ILE A 8 6.03 4.81 5.64
CA ILE A 8 4.68 4.27 5.80
C ILE A 8 4.11 4.86 7.08
N ILE A 9 3.01 5.59 6.95
CA ILE A 9 2.37 6.25 8.10
C ILE A 9 1.19 5.45 8.62
N HIS A 10 0.52 4.68 7.77
CA HIS A 10 -0.59 3.79 8.12
C HIS A 10 -0.64 2.57 7.21
N GLN A 11 -1.27 1.50 7.70
CA GLN A 11 -1.55 0.26 6.97
C GLN A 11 -3.00 -0.14 7.23
N ARG A 12 -3.63 -0.78 6.24
CA ARG A 12 -4.93 -1.43 6.41
C ARG A 12 -5.02 -2.70 5.58
N GLU A 13 -5.80 -3.65 6.06
CA GLU A 13 -6.27 -4.77 5.27
C GLU A 13 -7.52 -4.33 4.50
N GLN A 14 -7.53 -4.59 3.19
CA GLN A 14 -8.71 -4.50 2.33
C GLN A 14 -9.23 -5.92 2.09
N GLY A 15 -10.54 -6.03 1.85
CA GLY A 15 -11.17 -7.30 1.54
C GLY A 15 -12.10 -7.19 0.34
N SER A 16 -12.18 -8.27 -0.43
CA SER A 16 -13.17 -8.45 -1.49
C SER A 16 -14.41 -9.17 -0.95
N MET A 17 -15.56 -9.00 -1.62
CA MET A 17 -16.75 -9.81 -1.31
C MET A 17 -16.54 -11.30 -1.58
N SER A 18 -15.50 -11.64 -2.36
CA SER A 18 -15.08 -13.00 -2.70
C SER A 18 -14.38 -13.73 -1.55
N GLY A 19 -14.13 -13.06 -0.42
CA GLY A 19 -13.44 -13.63 0.75
C GLY A 19 -11.93 -13.54 0.70
N GLY A 20 -11.38 -12.78 -0.25
CA GLY A 20 -9.96 -12.49 -0.36
C GLY A 20 -9.60 -11.12 0.23
N GLY A 21 -8.31 -10.87 0.45
CA GLY A 21 -7.81 -9.66 1.08
C GLY A 21 -6.38 -9.29 0.72
N TRP A 22 -6.09 -8.00 0.76
CA TRP A 22 -4.75 -7.46 0.49
C TRP A 22 -4.43 -6.30 1.42
N ASP A 23 -3.15 -6.13 1.72
CA ASP A 23 -2.67 -4.98 2.47
C ASP A 23 -2.46 -3.75 1.57
N GLU A 24 -2.91 -2.60 2.07
CA GLU A 24 -2.55 -1.30 1.53
C GLU A 24 -1.79 -0.48 2.56
N PHE A 25 -0.83 0.31 2.07
CA PHE A 25 0.06 1.11 2.90
C PHE A 25 0.00 2.57 2.47
N LEU A 26 -0.37 3.45 3.39
CA LEU A 26 -0.34 4.89 3.14
C LEU A 26 1.10 5.40 3.33
N ALA A 27 1.70 5.89 2.25
CA ALA A 27 3.08 6.33 2.21
C ALA A 27 3.17 7.85 2.05
N LEU A 28 4.02 8.46 2.87
CA LEU A 28 4.39 9.86 2.79
C LEU A 28 5.84 9.95 2.32
N GLU A 29 6.12 10.78 1.31
CA GLU A 29 7.47 11.07 0.83
C GLU A 29 7.74 12.57 0.95
N LYS A 30 8.93 12.94 1.46
CA LYS A 30 9.37 14.34 1.48
C LYS A 30 10.11 14.69 0.20
N LEU A 31 9.49 15.50 -0.66
CA LEU A 31 10.06 15.86 -1.96
C LEU A 31 11.11 16.97 -1.85
N ASN A 32 10.88 17.95 -0.98
CA ASN A 32 11.81 19.04 -0.68
C ASN A 32 11.48 19.67 0.69
N ASP A 33 12.03 20.85 0.99
CA ASP A 33 11.80 21.55 2.26
C ASP A 33 10.37 22.06 2.47
N ARG A 34 9.55 22.06 1.42
CA ARG A 34 8.18 22.60 1.44
C ARG A 34 7.12 21.63 0.96
N GLU A 35 7.48 20.66 0.14
CA GLU A 35 6.52 19.77 -0.52
C GLU A 35 6.68 18.32 -0.07
N PHE A 36 5.53 17.67 0.04
CA PHE A 36 5.36 16.27 0.35
C PHE A 36 4.48 15.61 -0.71
N LEU A 37 4.62 14.29 -0.83
CA LEU A 37 3.79 13.44 -1.67
C LEU A 37 3.12 12.38 -0.81
N LEU A 38 1.80 12.25 -0.93
CA LEU A 38 1.02 11.20 -0.29
C LEU A 38 0.46 10.27 -1.36
N TYR A 39 0.68 8.97 -1.18
CA TYR A 39 0.26 7.95 -2.14
C TYR A 39 0.06 6.60 -1.43
N VAL A 40 -0.65 5.69 -2.11
CA VAL A 40 -0.84 4.33 -1.62
C VAL A 40 0.22 3.41 -2.21
N LYS A 41 0.77 2.52 -1.38
CA LYS A 41 1.59 1.39 -1.80
C LYS A 41 0.84 0.08 -1.59
N MET A 42 1.16 -0.89 -2.43
CA MET A 42 0.69 -2.26 -2.37
C MET A 42 1.87 -3.20 -2.59
N TRP A 43 1.70 -4.48 -2.28
CA TRP A 43 2.68 -5.49 -2.69
C TRP A 43 2.79 -5.56 -4.22
N ASP A 44 3.98 -5.90 -4.70
CA ASP A 44 4.23 -6.09 -6.13
C ASP A 44 3.47 -7.30 -6.67
N TYR A 45 3.13 -7.25 -7.95
CA TYR A 45 2.54 -8.38 -8.64
C TYR A 45 3.64 -9.33 -9.10
N LEU A 46 3.64 -10.55 -8.56
CA LEU A 46 4.67 -11.53 -8.85
C LEU A 46 4.33 -12.41 -10.06
N GLY A 47 3.04 -12.60 -10.35
CA GLY A 47 2.54 -13.45 -11.43
C GLY A 47 1.15 -14.02 -11.12
N GLU A 48 0.59 -14.77 -12.05
CA GLU A 48 -0.62 -15.55 -11.79
C GLU A 48 -0.22 -16.85 -11.07
N VAL A 49 -1.13 -17.41 -10.28
CA VAL A 49 -0.94 -18.71 -9.61
C VAL A 49 -0.52 -19.80 -10.61
N GLY A 50 -1.06 -19.78 -11.83
CA GLY A 50 -0.72 -20.73 -12.89
C GLY A 50 0.70 -20.58 -13.46
N ASP A 51 1.38 -19.47 -13.19
CA ASP A 51 2.79 -19.28 -13.57
C ASP A 51 3.75 -20.04 -12.65
N PHE A 52 3.24 -20.58 -11.54
CA PHE A 52 4.04 -21.19 -10.48
C PHE A 52 3.66 -22.66 -10.24
N ASP A 53 4.66 -23.47 -9.90
CA ASP A 53 4.48 -24.88 -9.55
C ASP A 53 4.14 -25.01 -8.05
N PHE A 54 3.00 -24.45 -7.65
CA PHE A 54 2.51 -24.59 -6.28
C PHE A 54 1.97 -26.00 -6.03
N LYS A 55 2.19 -26.49 -4.82
CA LYS A 55 1.65 -27.79 -4.40
C LYS A 55 0.20 -27.63 -4.00
N GLU A 56 -0.58 -28.67 -4.22
CA GLU A 56 -1.92 -28.81 -3.63
C GLU A 56 -1.84 -29.69 -2.39
N ASP A 57 -2.71 -29.42 -1.42
CA ASP A 57 -2.91 -30.29 -0.26
C ASP A 57 -3.83 -31.47 -0.60
N GLU A 58 -4.19 -32.27 0.42
CA GLU A 58 -5.06 -33.44 0.25
C GLU A 58 -6.50 -33.10 -0.17
N CYS A 59 -6.91 -31.85 -0.03
CA CYS A 59 -8.23 -31.33 -0.40
C CYS A 59 -8.23 -30.69 -1.81
N GLY A 60 -7.06 -30.55 -2.44
CA GLY A 60 -6.89 -29.82 -3.70
C GLY A 60 -6.72 -28.30 -3.52
N ASP A 61 -6.49 -27.84 -2.29
CA ASP A 61 -6.24 -26.43 -2.01
C ASP A 61 -4.76 -26.10 -2.23
N ILE A 62 -4.51 -24.94 -2.83
CA ILE A 62 -3.17 -24.50 -3.18
C ILE A 62 -2.41 -24.10 -1.91
N ILE A 63 -1.26 -24.75 -1.69
CA ILE A 63 -0.34 -24.44 -0.59
C ILE A 63 0.56 -23.29 -1.03
N ILE A 64 0.26 -22.11 -0.51
CA ILE A 64 1.03 -20.89 -0.78
C ILE A 64 2.32 -20.93 0.06
N PRO A 65 3.53 -20.91 -0.55
CA PRO A 65 4.78 -20.83 0.19
C PRO A 65 5.04 -19.42 0.72
N ASP A 66 5.95 -19.29 1.70
CA ASP A 66 6.33 -17.96 2.24
C ASP A 66 7.13 -17.13 1.21
N GLU A 67 7.81 -17.77 0.25
CA GLU A 67 8.65 -17.10 -0.74
C GLU A 67 8.61 -17.80 -2.11
N ILE A 68 8.78 -17.02 -3.18
CA ILE A 68 9.02 -17.50 -4.56
C ILE A 68 10.14 -16.71 -5.24
N ASN A 69 11.10 -17.40 -5.85
CA ASN A 69 12.27 -16.78 -6.49
C ASN A 69 13.03 -15.79 -5.55
N GLY A 70 13.05 -16.07 -4.25
CA GLY A 70 13.67 -15.22 -3.22
C GLY A 70 12.86 -13.96 -2.88
N LYS A 71 11.60 -13.86 -3.31
CA LYS A 71 10.66 -12.80 -2.94
C LYS A 71 9.61 -13.35 -1.99
N TYR A 72 9.36 -12.64 -0.89
CA TYR A 72 8.25 -12.91 0.02
C TYR A 72 6.90 -12.94 -0.70
N ILE A 73 5.99 -13.85 -0.33
CA ILE A 73 4.59 -13.83 -0.77
C ILE A 73 3.74 -13.28 0.36
N SER A 74 3.00 -12.21 0.09
CA SER A 74 2.08 -11.63 1.07
C SER A 74 0.69 -12.25 1.00
N CYS A 75 0.13 -12.41 -0.20
CA CYS A 75 -1.18 -13.00 -0.39
C CYS A 75 -1.36 -13.53 -1.82
N VAL A 76 -2.43 -14.30 -2.00
CA VAL A 76 -2.96 -14.67 -3.31
C VAL A 76 -4.41 -14.18 -3.37
N GLU A 77 -4.70 -13.29 -4.29
CA GLU A 77 -6.02 -12.68 -4.47
C GLU A 77 -6.49 -12.87 -5.90
N ASP A 78 -7.68 -13.44 -6.11
CA ASP A 78 -8.24 -13.68 -7.45
C ASP A 78 -7.26 -14.37 -8.42
N GLY A 79 -6.45 -15.29 -7.90
CA GLY A 79 -5.42 -16.02 -8.67
C GLY A 79 -4.15 -15.22 -8.96
N MET A 80 -4.00 -14.01 -8.43
CA MET A 80 -2.80 -13.18 -8.52
C MET A 80 -1.94 -13.34 -7.28
N VAL A 81 -0.66 -13.63 -7.47
CA VAL A 81 0.31 -13.74 -6.37
C VAL A 81 0.94 -12.37 -6.11
N MET A 82 0.76 -11.86 -4.90
CA MET A 82 1.22 -10.54 -4.48
C MET A 82 2.32 -10.67 -3.43
N GLY A 83 3.42 -9.93 -3.59
CA GLY A 83 4.53 -10.00 -2.64
C GLY A 83 5.77 -9.21 -3.06
N GLY A 84 6.93 -9.57 -2.53
CA GLY A 84 8.21 -8.94 -2.85
C GLY A 84 8.37 -7.57 -2.19
N GLU A 85 8.42 -6.52 -3.00
CA GLU A 85 8.59 -5.14 -2.51
C GLU A 85 7.27 -4.38 -2.54
N LEU A 86 7.16 -3.34 -1.72
CA LEU A 86 6.04 -2.42 -1.81
C LEU A 86 6.25 -1.47 -3.00
N VAL A 87 5.31 -1.46 -3.94
CA VAL A 87 5.29 -0.60 -5.13
C VAL A 87 4.17 0.45 -5.02
N ARG A 88 4.25 1.53 -5.80
CA ARG A 88 3.18 2.53 -5.86
C ARG A 88 1.94 1.90 -6.49
N ARG A 89 0.76 2.13 -5.90
CA ARG A 89 -0.51 1.72 -6.50
C ARG A 89 -0.69 2.46 -7.82
N ASN A 90 -0.91 1.72 -8.90
CA ASN A 90 -1.06 2.27 -10.25
C ASN A 90 -2.54 2.32 -10.64
N ASP A 91 -3.31 3.16 -9.94
CA ASP A 91 -4.74 3.33 -10.18
C ASP A 91 -5.10 4.80 -10.44
N ASP A 92 -6.34 5.01 -10.90
CA ASP A 92 -6.85 6.32 -11.33
C ASP A 92 -6.91 7.36 -10.19
N GLN A 93 -6.87 6.91 -8.92
CA GLN A 93 -6.90 7.79 -7.76
C GLN A 93 -5.52 8.39 -7.43
N GLY A 94 -4.46 7.87 -8.02
CA GLY A 94 -3.13 8.49 -8.09
C GLY A 94 -2.52 8.89 -6.74
N GLU A 95 -1.93 10.08 -6.72
CA GLU A 95 -1.17 10.65 -5.60
C GLU A 95 -1.55 12.12 -5.40
N VAL A 96 -1.37 12.63 -4.18
CA VAL A 96 -1.56 14.06 -3.88
C VAL A 96 -0.25 14.67 -3.41
N LYS A 97 0.19 15.72 -4.13
CA LYS A 97 1.29 16.58 -3.69
C LYS A 97 0.73 17.75 -2.92
N PHE A 98 1.37 18.10 -1.81
CA PHE A 98 0.91 19.16 -0.94
C PHE A 98 2.07 19.81 -0.18
N THR A 99 1.82 20.97 0.40
CA THR A 99 2.78 21.71 1.25
C THR A 99 2.39 21.74 2.71
N GLN A 100 1.11 21.58 3.01
CA GLN A 100 0.56 21.55 4.37
C GLN A 100 -0.51 20.45 4.48
N PRO A 101 -0.48 19.62 5.54
CA PRO A 101 -1.36 18.46 5.66
C PRO A 101 -2.86 18.81 5.74
N HIS A 102 -3.19 20.05 6.10
CA HIS A 102 -4.56 20.54 6.22
C HIS A 102 -5.14 21.13 4.92
N GLN A 103 -4.41 21.07 3.80
CA GLN A 103 -4.95 21.54 2.53
C GLN A 103 -6.18 20.71 2.12
N ASN A 104 -7.17 21.38 1.51
CA ASN A 104 -8.41 20.72 1.08
C ASN A 104 -8.13 19.54 0.13
N GLU A 105 -7.17 19.68 -0.79
CA GLU A 105 -6.76 18.62 -1.71
C GLU A 105 -6.31 17.34 -1.00
N VAL A 106 -5.61 17.45 0.14
CA VAL A 106 -5.19 16.29 0.94
C VAL A 106 -6.41 15.63 1.57
N THR A 107 -7.31 16.43 2.14
CA THR A 107 -8.54 15.94 2.76
C THR A 107 -9.47 15.26 1.75
N GLU A 108 -9.63 15.85 0.56
CA GLU A 108 -10.45 15.31 -0.53
C GLU A 108 -9.86 14.00 -1.06
N TRP A 109 -8.53 13.96 -1.26
CA TRP A 109 -7.84 12.75 -1.69
C TRP A 109 -7.94 11.62 -0.66
N LEU A 110 -7.74 11.92 0.63
CA LEU A 110 -7.91 10.95 1.71
C LEU A 110 -9.34 10.39 1.75
N LYS A 111 -10.36 11.21 1.51
CA LYS A 111 -11.75 10.76 1.46
C LYS A 111 -12.01 9.89 0.22
N ALA A 112 -11.49 10.29 -0.94
CA ALA A 112 -11.67 9.55 -2.20
C ALA A 112 -11.02 8.15 -2.14
N THR A 113 -9.89 8.03 -1.46
CA THR A 113 -9.16 6.78 -1.25
C THR A 113 -9.56 6.04 0.04
N SER A 114 -10.56 6.54 0.76
CA SER A 114 -11.08 6.00 2.03
C SER A 114 -10.04 5.93 3.17
N TRP A 115 -8.98 6.74 3.12
CA TRP A 115 -7.94 6.86 4.16
C TRP A 115 -8.23 7.98 5.17
N TYR A 116 -9.32 8.73 5.02
CA TYR A 116 -9.66 9.82 5.93
C TYR A 116 -10.05 9.29 7.32
N SER A 117 -9.17 9.47 8.30
CA SER A 117 -9.41 9.23 9.72
C SER A 117 -8.64 10.23 10.58
N ASP A 118 -9.07 10.42 11.83
CA ASP A 118 -8.38 11.31 12.78
C ASP A 118 -6.94 10.86 13.03
N ASP A 119 -6.69 9.55 13.07
CA ASP A 119 -5.35 8.99 13.26
C ASP A 119 -4.44 9.26 12.07
N VAL A 120 -4.95 9.16 10.84
CA VAL A 120 -4.19 9.49 9.62
C VAL A 120 -3.84 10.98 9.58
N VAL A 121 -4.81 11.85 9.88
CA VAL A 121 -4.59 13.31 9.93
C VAL A 121 -3.58 13.66 11.02
N LYS A 122 -3.63 13.00 12.17
CA LYS A 122 -2.65 13.18 13.25
C LYS A 122 -1.24 12.77 12.80
N SER A 123 -1.07 11.60 12.21
CA SER A 123 0.23 11.13 11.72
C SER A 123 0.81 12.06 10.64
N LEU A 124 -0.01 12.54 9.69
CA LEU A 124 0.43 13.52 8.69
C LEU A 124 0.97 14.79 9.33
N ASN A 125 0.31 15.29 10.38
CA ASN A 125 0.74 16.48 11.10
C ASN A 125 2.07 16.28 11.82
N GLU A 126 2.23 15.17 12.53
CA GLU A 126 3.45 14.83 13.26
C GLU A 126 4.65 14.67 12.33
N GLU A 127 4.47 14.05 11.16
CA GLU A 127 5.57 13.80 10.21
C GLU A 127 5.94 15.03 9.39
N CYS A 128 4.97 15.86 9.01
CA CYS A 128 5.22 17.06 8.19
C CYS A 128 5.76 18.23 9.01
N ASN A 129 5.40 18.31 10.30
CA ASN A 129 5.79 19.40 11.21
C ASN A 129 6.42 18.87 12.50
N PRO A 130 7.61 18.22 12.43
CA PRO A 130 8.27 17.74 13.63
C PRO A 130 8.67 18.93 14.51
N THR A 131 8.08 19.02 15.70
CA THR A 131 8.45 19.97 16.77
C THR A 131 9.86 19.75 17.26
#